data_AF-A0A8S4SK34-F1
#
_entry.id   AF-A0A8S4SK34-F1
#
_cell.length_a   1.000
_cell.length_b   1.000
_cell.length_c   1.000
_cell.angle_alpha   90.00
_cell.angle_beta   90.00
_cell.angle_gamma   90.00
#
_symmetry.space_group_name_H-M   'P 1'
#
loop_
_entity.id
_entity.type
_entity.pdbx_description
1 polymer ?
#
loop_
_entity_poly.entity_id
_entity_poly.type
_entity_poly.pdbx_seq_one_letter_code
_entity_poly.pdbx_strand_id
1 'polypeptide(L)'
;MENCENSSDMKVTYDPGWNDPPSFAYNSSQQTTPNRPRNFLNKRVAFPLSGNSTTAITAPSFNLPPMPTTLLPPMQNTSLEAKSQEDIEIDSASLLKEVNNILVGLLESSHELGAKAESIKKKIGIMEEMWSSGKLNKQIQIQMKDLACALRDHNPGKADDIHKALMVDHVSCISTWMPGVKQLIYHCIARSELLAIDKE
;
A
#
# COMPACT_ATOMS: atom_id res chain seq x y z
N MET A 1 -57.61 29.15 -20.92
CA MET A 1 -56.50 28.44 -20.25
C MET A 1 -57.10 27.21 -19.60
N GLU A 2 -56.58 25.99 -19.60
CA GLU A 2 -55.52 25.26 -20.28
C GLU A 2 -55.92 23.80 -20.05
N ASN A 3 -55.98 22.99 -21.10
CA ASN A 3 -56.30 21.57 -21.01
C ASN A 3 -55.02 20.82 -21.35
N CYS A 4 -54.39 20.15 -20.38
CA CYS A 4 -53.30 19.20 -20.61
C CYS A 4 -53.43 18.07 -19.59
N GLU A 5 -54.27 17.09 -19.94
CA GLU A 5 -54.43 15.83 -19.23
C GLU A 5 -53.66 14.73 -19.98
N ASN A 6 -52.90 13.94 -19.21
CA ASN A 6 -52.36 12.62 -19.52
C ASN A 6 -51.54 12.42 -20.81
N SER A 7 -50.21 12.46 -20.67
CA SER A 7 -49.32 11.71 -21.55
C SER A 7 -48.87 10.43 -20.86
N SER A 8 -49.13 9.32 -21.55
CA SER A 8 -48.90 7.92 -21.24
C SER A 8 -47.62 7.58 -20.49
N ASP A 9 -47.79 6.72 -19.49
CA ASP A 9 -46.78 5.89 -18.82
C ASP A 9 -46.00 5.05 -19.85
N MET A 10 -44.96 5.64 -20.43
CA MET A 10 -43.94 4.95 -21.17
C MET A 10 -42.95 4.40 -20.15
N LYS A 11 -43.16 3.14 -19.75
CA LYS A 11 -42.17 2.38 -18.98
C LYS A 11 -40.91 2.21 -19.82
N VAL A 12 -40.03 3.21 -19.76
CA VAL A 12 -38.68 3.16 -20.32
C VAL A 12 -38.01 1.95 -19.69
N THR A 13 -37.72 0.95 -20.51
CA THR A 13 -36.98 -0.23 -20.07
C THR A 13 -35.54 0.23 -19.84
N TYR A 14 -35.22 0.57 -18.59
CA TYR A 14 -33.86 0.85 -18.17
C TYR A 14 -33.06 -0.45 -18.38
N ASP A 15 -32.16 -0.46 -19.36
CA ASP A 15 -31.12 -1.47 -19.51
C ASP A 15 -30.02 -1.08 -18.51
N PRO A 16 -29.85 -1.81 -17.39
CA PRO A 16 -28.84 -1.46 -16.40
C PRO A 16 -27.49 -1.55 -17.08
N GLY A 17 -26.82 -0.41 -17.22
CA GLY A 17 -25.51 -0.37 -17.85
C GLY A 17 -24.54 -1.21 -17.04
N TRP A 18 -23.45 -1.68 -17.68
CA TRP A 18 -22.38 -2.43 -17.01
C TRP A 18 -21.72 -1.66 -15.83
N ASN A 19 -22.03 -0.37 -15.69
CA ASN A 19 -21.54 0.52 -14.65
C ASN A 19 -22.60 0.93 -13.61
N ASP A 20 -23.82 0.39 -13.67
CA ASP A 20 -24.79 0.59 -12.59
C ASP A 20 -24.46 -0.36 -11.43
N PRO A 21 -24.31 0.15 -10.20
CA PRO A 21 -24.08 -0.72 -9.05
C PRO A 21 -25.28 -1.65 -8.86
N PRO A 22 -25.07 -2.92 -8.45
CA PRO A 22 -26.17 -3.84 -8.22
C PRO A 22 -27.15 -3.24 -7.21
N SER A 23 -28.45 -3.29 -7.50
CA SER A 23 -29.47 -2.83 -6.56
C SER A 23 -29.48 -3.76 -5.35
N PHE A 24 -28.79 -3.38 -4.28
CA PHE A 24 -28.95 -4.04 -3.01
C PHE A 24 -30.33 -3.70 -2.47
N ALA A 25 -31.31 -4.58 -2.72
CA ALA A 25 -32.57 -4.54 -2.02
C ALA A 25 -32.26 -4.66 -0.52
N TYR A 26 -32.33 -3.55 0.22
CA TYR A 26 -32.18 -3.49 1.66
C TYR A 26 -33.39 -4.17 2.30
N ASN A 27 -33.42 -5.50 2.25
CA ASN A 27 -34.37 -6.31 2.99
C ASN A 27 -33.98 -6.21 4.45
N SER A 28 -34.72 -5.39 5.21
CA SER A 28 -34.69 -5.33 6.67
C SER A 28 -35.31 -6.57 7.33
N SER A 29 -35.16 -7.73 6.69
CA SER A 29 -35.67 -9.02 7.14
C SER A 29 -34.64 -10.08 6.78
N GLN A 30 -33.61 -10.21 7.63
CA GLN A 30 -32.81 -11.43 7.69
C GLN A 30 -33.73 -12.57 8.14
N GLN A 31 -34.36 -13.23 7.17
CA GLN A 31 -34.84 -14.58 7.35
C GLN A 31 -33.91 -15.48 6.55
N THR A 32 -33.15 -16.29 7.28
CA THR A 32 -32.22 -17.29 6.78
C THR A 32 -32.96 -18.28 5.88
N THR A 33 -32.84 -18.14 4.55
CA THR A 33 -33.31 -19.18 3.63
C THR A 33 -32.36 -20.38 3.70
N PRO A 34 -32.84 -21.60 4.03
CA PRO A 34 -31.99 -22.74 4.37
C PRO A 34 -31.38 -23.47 3.15
N ASN A 35 -31.20 -22.81 2.01
CA ASN A 35 -30.79 -23.51 0.78
C ASN A 35 -29.97 -22.68 -0.22
N ARG A 36 -29.14 -21.74 0.25
CA ARG A 36 -28.12 -21.13 -0.60
C ARG A 36 -26.84 -21.97 -0.54
N PRO A 37 -26.40 -22.64 -1.64
CA PRO A 37 -25.15 -23.38 -1.63
C PRO A 37 -23.99 -22.40 -1.41
N ARG A 38 -23.20 -22.64 -0.36
CA ARG A 38 -21.97 -21.87 -0.12
C ARG A 38 -20.95 -22.25 -1.18
N ASN A 39 -20.45 -21.24 -1.91
CA ASN A 39 -19.35 -21.43 -2.84
C ASN A 39 -18.06 -21.66 -2.04
N PHE A 40 -17.77 -22.92 -1.74
CA PHE A 40 -16.49 -23.30 -1.15
C PHE A 40 -15.43 -23.32 -2.26
N LEU A 41 -14.65 -22.24 -2.33
CA LEU A 41 -13.54 -22.01 -3.27
C LEU A 41 -12.35 -23.00 -3.13
N ASN A 42 -12.49 -24.07 -2.34
CA ASN A 42 -11.43 -25.04 -2.07
C ASN A 42 -11.62 -26.38 -2.84
N LYS A 43 -12.53 -26.45 -3.80
CA LYS A 43 -12.77 -27.68 -4.58
C LYS A 43 -11.75 -27.75 -5.73
N ARG A 44 -10.62 -28.43 -5.51
CA ARG A 44 -9.69 -28.81 -6.58
C ARG A 44 -10.34 -29.91 -7.44
N VAL A 45 -10.31 -29.76 -8.75
CA VAL A 45 -10.81 -30.77 -9.70
C VAL A 45 -9.88 -31.99 -9.63
N ALA A 46 -10.43 -33.18 -9.42
CA ALA A 46 -9.66 -34.42 -9.45
C ALA A 46 -9.45 -34.88 -10.90
N PHE A 47 -8.24 -35.34 -11.23
CA PHE A 47 -7.94 -35.98 -12.50
C PHE A 47 -8.52 -37.41 -12.51
N PRO A 48 -9.08 -37.90 -13.63
CA PRO A 48 -9.59 -39.26 -13.71
C PRO A 48 -8.42 -40.25 -13.69
N LEU A 49 -8.25 -41.01 -12.61
CA LEU A 49 -7.46 -42.23 -12.63
C LEU A 49 -8.27 -43.33 -13.30
N SER A 50 -8.04 -43.54 -14.59
CA SER A 50 -8.30 -44.83 -15.24
C SER A 50 -7.09 -45.73 -15.04
N GLY A 51 -7.34 -46.94 -14.56
CA GLY A 51 -6.33 -47.90 -14.16
C GLY A 51 -5.65 -48.66 -15.30
N ASN A 52 -4.50 -49.20 -14.90
CA ASN A 52 -3.72 -50.32 -15.43
C ASN A 52 -2.56 -50.11 -16.44
N SER A 53 -1.42 -50.62 -15.96
CA SER A 53 -0.25 -51.20 -16.64
C SER A 53 0.72 -50.30 -17.42
N THR A 54 1.90 -50.14 -16.81
CA THR A 54 3.25 -50.24 -17.42
C THR A 54 3.40 -49.81 -18.87
N THR A 55 4.01 -48.64 -19.11
CA THR A 55 5.14 -48.45 -20.03
C THR A 55 5.63 -47.01 -19.99
N ALA A 56 6.90 -46.84 -20.37
CA ALA A 56 7.68 -45.63 -20.32
C ALA A 56 7.22 -44.55 -21.33
N ILE A 57 7.56 -43.29 -21.02
CA ILE A 57 7.74 -42.13 -21.91
C ILE A 57 6.53 -41.71 -22.76
N THR A 58 5.94 -40.55 -22.44
CA THR A 58 5.80 -39.37 -23.35
C THR A 58 4.97 -38.29 -22.66
N ALA A 59 5.50 -37.06 -22.62
CA ALA A 59 4.76 -35.89 -22.15
C ALA A 59 3.64 -35.53 -23.15
N PRO A 60 2.46 -35.07 -22.70
CA PRO A 60 1.43 -34.61 -23.62
C PRO A 60 1.90 -33.31 -24.31
N SER A 61 1.77 -33.27 -25.63
CA SER A 61 2.06 -32.11 -26.46
C SER A 61 1.14 -30.95 -26.08
N PHE A 62 1.69 -29.97 -25.38
CA PHE A 62 1.08 -28.64 -25.30
C PHE A 62 1.29 -27.95 -26.65
N ASN A 63 0.23 -27.83 -27.44
CA ASN A 63 0.18 -26.89 -28.57
C ASN A 63 0.17 -25.47 -27.99
N LEU A 64 1.36 -24.94 -27.69
CA LEU A 64 1.55 -23.52 -27.39
C LEU A 64 1.70 -22.76 -28.71
N PRO A 65 1.02 -21.61 -28.89
CA PRO A 65 1.27 -20.75 -30.03
C PRO A 65 2.72 -20.22 -30.00
N PRO A 66 3.35 -19.99 -31.17
CA PRO A 66 4.70 -19.46 -31.24
C PRO A 66 4.73 -18.05 -30.62
N MET A 67 5.61 -17.87 -29.64
CA MET A 67 5.88 -16.57 -29.04
C MET A 67 6.56 -15.68 -30.09
N PRO A 68 6.10 -14.44 -30.33
CA PRO A 68 6.78 -13.54 -31.24
C PRO A 68 8.11 -13.09 -30.61
N THR A 69 9.21 -13.43 -31.27
CA THR A 69 10.54 -12.84 -31.02
C THR A 69 10.49 -11.37 -31.44
N THR A 70 10.14 -10.47 -30.52
CA THR A 70 10.28 -9.03 -30.73
C THR A 70 11.48 -8.52 -29.94
N LEU A 71 12.60 -8.47 -30.65
CA LEU A 71 13.67 -7.47 -30.59
C LEU A 71 13.68 -6.59 -29.34
N LEU A 72 14.63 -6.86 -28.45
CA LEU A 72 15.09 -5.91 -27.44
C LEU A 72 15.47 -4.58 -28.13
N PRO A 73 14.98 -3.42 -27.66
CA PRO A 73 15.48 -2.14 -28.12
C PRO A 73 16.93 -1.94 -27.65
N PRO A 74 17.76 -1.20 -28.42
CA PRO A 74 19.12 -0.90 -28.00
C PRO A 74 19.07 -0.02 -26.75
N MET A 75 19.75 -0.50 -25.71
CA MET A 75 20.05 0.23 -24.50
C MET A 75 20.80 1.51 -24.89
N GLN A 76 20.08 2.64 -24.92
CA GLN A 76 20.69 3.95 -25.12
C GLN A 76 21.44 4.29 -23.83
N ASN A 77 22.74 4.01 -23.82
CA ASN A 77 23.69 4.63 -22.91
C ASN A 77 23.70 6.14 -23.17
N THR A 78 22.84 6.88 -22.49
CA THR A 78 23.10 8.29 -22.21
C THR A 78 24.12 8.35 -21.07
N SER A 79 25.40 8.38 -21.47
CA SER A 79 26.44 9.02 -20.67
C SER A 79 26.09 10.50 -20.52
N LEU A 80 26.67 11.14 -19.49
CA LEU A 80 26.66 12.54 -19.07
C LEU A 80 25.41 13.09 -18.35
N GLU A 81 25.36 12.88 -17.04
CA GLU A 81 25.64 14.02 -16.14
C GLU A 81 26.38 13.51 -14.89
N ALA A 82 27.70 13.63 -14.92
CA ALA A 82 28.57 13.42 -13.77
C ALA A 82 28.33 14.57 -12.78
N LYS A 83 27.29 14.43 -11.96
CA LYS A 83 27.22 15.17 -10.70
C LYS A 83 28.06 14.38 -9.73
N SER A 84 29.21 14.94 -9.42
CA SER A 84 30.19 14.49 -8.43
C SER A 84 29.48 13.88 -7.24
N GLN A 85 29.34 12.55 -7.25
CA GLN A 85 28.90 11.82 -6.07
C GLN A 85 30.13 11.80 -5.19
N GLU A 86 30.25 12.85 -4.38
CA GLU A 86 31.02 12.76 -3.15
C GLU A 86 30.53 11.48 -2.48
N ASP A 87 31.42 10.49 -2.45
CA ASP A 87 31.29 9.29 -1.64
C ASP A 87 31.38 9.73 -0.19
N ILE A 88 30.33 10.43 0.26
CA ILE A 88 30.03 10.51 1.67
C ILE A 88 29.73 9.06 2.00
N GLU A 89 30.69 8.42 2.64
CA GLU A 89 30.53 7.15 3.34
C GLU A 89 29.48 7.40 4.42
N ILE A 90 28.21 7.42 4.01
CA ILE A 90 27.08 7.65 4.88
C ILE A 90 26.99 6.40 5.73
N ASP A 91 27.48 6.51 6.97
CA ASP A 91 27.40 5.45 7.95
C ASP A 91 25.94 5.14 8.24
N SER A 92 25.46 4.03 7.66
CA SER A 92 24.10 3.51 7.82
C SER A 92 23.76 3.32 9.30
N ALA A 93 24.73 2.99 10.16
CA ALA A 93 24.49 2.81 11.59
C ALA A 93 24.23 4.16 12.29
N SER A 94 25.03 5.18 11.97
CA SER A 94 24.79 6.55 12.46
C SER A 94 23.46 7.12 11.99
N LEU A 95 23.09 6.92 10.72
CA LEU A 95 21.76 7.30 10.20
C LEU A 95 20.63 6.65 11.01
N LEU A 96 20.70 5.33 11.19
CA LEU A 96 19.69 4.59 11.92
C LEU A 96 19.54 5.12 13.34
N LYS A 97 20.66 5.36 14.04
CA LYS A 97 20.66 5.92 15.38
C LYS A 97 20.04 7.32 15.41
N GLU A 98 20.37 8.19 14.47
CA GLU A 98 19.76 9.52 14.37
C GLU A 98 18.25 9.44 14.16
N VAL A 99 17.80 8.64 13.19
CA VAL A 99 16.37 8.44 12.90
C VAL A 99 15.63 7.92 14.13
N ASN A 100 16.18 6.89 14.78
CA ASN A 100 15.55 6.27 15.95
C ASN A 100 15.42 7.28 17.10
N ASN A 101 16.50 8.02 17.41
CA ASN A 101 16.49 9.05 18.44
C ASN A 101 15.42 10.12 18.18
N ILE A 102 15.27 10.57 16.94
CA ILE A 102 14.27 11.57 16.58
C ILE A 102 12.85 11.01 16.77
N LEU A 103 12.56 9.84 16.20
CA LEU A 103 11.22 9.27 16.24
C LEU A 103 10.79 8.89 17.66
N VAL A 104 11.69 8.29 18.44
CA VAL A 104 11.42 7.92 19.84
C VAL A 104 11.32 9.17 20.71
N GLY A 105 12.20 10.16 20.54
CA GLY A 105 12.10 11.43 21.28
C GLY A 105 10.79 12.19 20.98
N LEU A 106 10.32 12.16 19.74
CA LEU A 106 9.03 12.74 19.36
C LEU A 106 7.85 11.97 19.97
N LEU A 107 8.00 10.66 20.11
CA LEU A 107 7.01 9.81 20.75
C LEU A 107 6.91 10.07 22.25
N GLU A 108 8.06 10.23 22.92
CA GLU A 108 8.14 10.51 24.36
C GLU A 108 7.64 11.91 24.72
N SER A 109 7.84 12.89 23.84
CA SER A 109 7.27 14.23 24.00
C SER A 109 5.75 14.29 23.74
N SER A 110 5.19 13.29 23.04
CA SER A 110 3.78 13.20 22.68
C SER A 110 2.95 12.39 23.68
N HIS A 111 2.75 12.93 24.89
CA HIS A 111 1.98 12.26 25.96
C HIS A 111 0.51 11.95 25.57
N GLU A 112 -0.05 12.71 24.62
CA GLU A 112 -1.41 12.59 24.08
C GLU A 112 -1.66 11.25 23.35
N LEU A 113 -0.61 10.53 22.93
CA LEU A 113 -0.74 9.25 22.24
C LEU A 113 -1.21 8.10 23.15
N GLY A 114 -0.94 8.17 24.46
CA GLY A 114 -1.31 7.13 25.42
C GLY A 114 -0.95 5.71 24.93
N ALA A 115 -1.94 4.80 24.89
CA ALA A 115 -1.75 3.41 24.46
C ALA A 115 -1.25 3.24 23.01
N LYS A 116 -1.45 4.23 22.14
CA LYS A 116 -0.94 4.20 20.75
C LYS A 116 0.58 4.36 20.72
N ALA A 117 1.18 5.05 21.70
CA ALA A 117 2.62 5.26 21.76
C ALA A 117 3.38 3.94 21.75
N GLU A 118 2.97 2.99 22.59
CA GLU A 118 3.63 1.68 22.67
C GLU A 118 3.55 0.89 21.36
N SER A 119 2.41 0.98 20.66
CA SER A 119 2.24 0.35 19.35
C SER A 119 3.15 0.95 18.28
N ILE A 120 3.35 2.28 18.31
CA ILE A 120 4.23 3.01 17.40
C ILE A 120 5.69 2.70 17.73
N LYS A 121 6.05 2.67 19.01
CA LYS A 121 7.39 2.26 19.48
C LYS A 121 7.76 0.86 18.98
N LYS A 122 6.82 -0.09 19.08
CA LYS A 122 7.00 -1.44 18.52
C LYS A 122 7.22 -1.41 17.00
N LYS A 123 6.50 -0.56 16.28
CA LYS A 123 6.68 -0.40 14.82
C LYS A 123 8.04 0.19 14.47
N ILE A 124 8.52 1.17 15.24
CA ILE A 124 9.89 1.73 15.10
C ILE A 124 10.94 0.64 15.35
N GLY A 125 10.74 -0.24 16.34
CA GLY A 125 11.64 -1.38 16.57
C GLY A 125 11.71 -2.36 15.38
N ILE A 126 10.59 -2.63 14.70
CA ILE A 126 10.59 -3.46 13.48
C ILE A 126 11.37 -2.77 12.35
N MET A 127 11.23 -1.46 12.21
CA MET A 127 12.02 -0.69 11.23
C MET A 127 13.51 -0.80 11.54
N GLU A 128 13.91 -0.66 12.80
CA GLU A 128 15.30 -0.78 13.24
C GLU A 128 15.89 -2.16 12.95
N GLU A 129 15.13 -3.22 13.19
CA GLU A 129 15.54 -4.60 12.87
C GLU A 129 15.71 -4.79 11.35
N MET A 130 14.76 -4.31 10.55
CA MET A 130 14.86 -4.38 9.09
C MET A 130 16.03 -3.57 8.53
N TRP A 131 16.38 -2.46 9.19
CA TRP A 131 17.50 -1.63 8.79
C TRP A 131 18.83 -2.30 9.13
N SER A 132 18.96 -2.77 10.37
CA SER A 132 20.18 -3.43 10.86
C SER A 132 20.45 -4.76 10.15
N SER A 133 19.41 -5.46 9.70
CA SER A 133 19.52 -6.66 8.87
C SER A 133 19.87 -6.39 7.40
N GLY A 134 20.03 -5.12 7.00
CA GLY A 134 20.41 -4.74 5.64
C GLY A 134 19.28 -4.89 4.61
N LYS A 135 18.03 -5.06 5.05
CA LYS A 135 16.87 -5.24 4.15
C LYS A 135 16.35 -3.92 3.56
N LEU A 136 16.81 -2.78 4.10
CA LEU A 136 16.45 -1.44 3.65
C LEU A 136 17.56 -0.87 2.75
N ASN A 137 17.20 -0.52 1.50
CA ASN A 137 18.10 0.13 0.55
C ASN A 137 18.49 1.54 1.03
N LYS A 138 19.69 2.02 0.68
CA LYS A 138 20.20 3.38 0.96
C LYS A 138 19.20 4.48 0.63
N GLN A 139 18.45 4.36 -0.47
CA GLN A 139 17.40 5.33 -0.82
C GLN A 139 16.33 5.46 0.29
N ILE A 140 15.83 4.33 0.80
CA ILE A 140 14.83 4.32 1.87
C ILE A 140 15.43 4.88 3.16
N GLN A 141 16.70 4.56 3.44
CA GLN A 141 17.41 5.07 4.62
C GLN A 141 17.52 6.60 4.60
N ILE A 142 17.91 7.17 3.46
CA ILE A 142 18.02 8.62 3.28
C ILE A 142 16.65 9.28 3.39
N GLN A 143 15.63 8.74 2.70
CA GLN A 143 14.26 9.27 2.80
C GLN A 143 13.72 9.18 4.22
N MET A 144 14.04 8.12 4.96
CA MET A 144 13.64 7.99 6.36
C MET A 144 14.35 9.00 7.26
N LYS A 145 15.63 9.30 7.02
CA LYS A 145 16.31 10.43 7.66
C LYS A 145 15.59 11.74 7.36
N ASP A 146 15.30 12.02 6.09
CA ASP A 146 14.70 13.29 5.70
C ASP A 146 13.28 13.44 6.27
N LEU A 147 12.53 12.35 6.36
CA LEU A 147 11.23 12.29 7.05
C LEU A 147 11.39 12.61 8.55
N ALA A 148 12.33 11.96 9.23
CA ALA A 148 12.57 12.20 10.65
C ALA A 148 13.03 13.65 10.91
N CYS A 149 13.94 14.18 10.10
CA CYS A 149 14.35 15.58 10.15
C CYS A 149 13.17 16.53 9.93
N ALA A 150 12.31 16.27 8.95
CA ALA A 150 11.13 17.10 8.70
C ALA A 150 10.16 17.13 9.92
N LEU A 151 10.02 16.00 10.63
CA LEU A 151 9.25 15.95 11.88
C LEU A 151 9.92 16.75 13.01
N ARG A 152 11.24 16.66 13.14
CA ARG A 152 12.02 17.44 14.12
C ARG A 152 11.93 18.94 13.85
N ASP A 153 11.97 19.35 12.58
CA ASP A 153 11.95 20.74 12.14
C ASP A 153 10.52 21.33 12.15
N HIS A 154 9.57 20.69 12.83
CA HIS A 154 8.15 21.08 12.94
C HIS A 154 7.44 21.26 11.59
N ASN A 155 7.88 20.54 10.55
CA ASN A 155 7.25 20.53 9.23
C ASN A 155 6.66 19.15 8.90
N PRO A 156 5.54 18.77 9.55
CA PRO A 156 4.95 17.45 9.37
C PRO A 156 4.29 17.27 7.99
N GLY A 157 3.98 18.36 7.26
CA GLY A 157 3.50 18.30 5.88
C GLY A 157 4.58 17.74 4.93
N LYS A 158 5.82 18.23 5.04
CA LYS A 158 6.95 17.67 4.28
C LYS A 158 7.20 16.20 4.63
N ALA A 159 7.03 15.81 5.88
CA ALA A 159 7.16 14.41 6.30
C ALA A 159 6.08 13.52 5.67
N ASP A 160 4.84 14.00 5.56
CA ASP A 160 3.74 13.29 4.89
C ASP A 160 3.99 13.11 3.38
N ASP A 161 4.58 14.11 2.72
CA ASP A 161 4.94 14.00 1.30
C ASP A 161 6.05 12.95 1.06
N ILE A 162 7.06 12.90 1.92
CA ILE A 162 8.09 11.85 1.87
C ILE A 162 7.46 10.47 2.15
N HIS A 163 6.52 10.38 3.12
CA HIS A 163 5.78 9.15 3.38
C HIS A 163 5.01 8.68 2.14
N LYS A 164 4.30 9.58 1.44
CA LYS A 164 3.60 9.25 0.18
C LYS A 164 4.56 8.76 -0.90
N ALA A 165 5.70 9.45 -1.09
CA ALA A 165 6.72 9.03 -2.06
C ALA A 165 7.24 7.61 -1.76
N LEU A 166 7.57 7.35 -0.49
CA LEU A 166 7.96 6.02 -0.02
C LEU A 166 6.88 4.96 -0.28
N MET A 167 5.60 5.30 -0.11
CA MET A 167 4.48 4.39 -0.38
C MET A 167 4.30 4.07 -1.87
N VAL A 168 4.72 4.97 -2.77
CA VAL A 168 4.65 4.72 -4.23
C VAL A 168 5.77 3.79 -4.67
N ASP A 169 7.00 4.06 -4.25
CA ASP A 169 8.18 3.38 -4.82
C ASP A 169 8.63 2.14 -4.02
N HIS A 170 8.35 2.09 -2.71
CA HIS A 170 9.03 1.19 -1.78
C HIS A 170 8.09 0.47 -0.79
N VAL A 171 6.79 0.38 -1.10
CA VAL A 171 5.75 -0.19 -0.20
C VAL A 171 6.08 -1.58 0.35
N SER A 172 6.68 -2.46 -0.45
CA SER A 172 7.00 -3.84 -0.06
C SER A 172 7.98 -3.90 1.10
N CYS A 173 8.94 -2.98 1.18
CA CYS A 173 9.96 -2.93 2.22
C CYS A 173 9.48 -2.25 3.51
N ILE A 174 8.48 -1.37 3.42
CA ILE A 174 8.11 -0.47 4.52
C ILE A 174 6.71 -0.74 5.10
N SER A 175 5.85 -1.47 4.39
CA SER A 175 4.45 -1.75 4.76
C SER A 175 4.27 -2.32 6.18
N THR A 176 5.22 -3.11 6.67
CA THR A 176 5.14 -3.76 7.98
C THR A 176 5.19 -2.76 9.14
N TRP A 177 5.99 -1.70 9.02
CA TRP A 177 6.29 -0.75 10.11
C TRP A 177 5.80 0.67 9.82
N MET A 178 5.74 1.09 8.57
CA MET A 178 5.36 2.44 8.14
C MET A 178 3.99 2.91 8.67
N PRO A 179 2.95 2.06 8.85
CA PRO A 179 1.70 2.52 9.44
C PRO A 179 1.83 3.14 10.83
N GLY A 180 2.81 2.69 11.64
CA GLY A 180 3.09 3.31 12.95
C GLY A 180 3.73 4.70 12.79
N VAL A 181 4.65 4.84 11.84
CA VAL A 181 5.28 6.13 11.51
C VAL A 181 4.25 7.10 10.94
N LYS A 182 3.38 6.65 10.02
CA LYS A 182 2.26 7.45 9.50
C LYS A 182 1.38 8.01 10.61
N GLN A 183 1.08 7.19 11.61
CA GLN A 183 0.28 7.63 12.76
C GLN A 183 0.98 8.73 13.57
N LEU A 184 2.31 8.63 13.73
CA LEU A 184 3.12 9.68 14.34
C LEU A 184 3.09 10.96 13.50
N ILE A 185 3.23 10.87 12.17
CA ILE A 185 3.16 12.04 11.27
C ILE A 185 1.82 12.77 11.46
N TYR A 186 0.69 12.06 11.41
CA TYR A 186 -0.62 12.67 11.56
C TYR A 186 -0.87 13.26 12.94
N HIS A 187 -0.28 12.66 13.99
CA HIS A 187 -0.30 13.29 15.30
C HIS A 187 0.46 14.63 15.29
N CYS A 188 1.62 14.68 14.65
CA CYS A 188 2.38 15.92 14.51
C CYS A 188 1.65 16.97 13.67
N ILE A 189 0.96 16.57 12.59
CA ILE A 189 0.12 17.48 11.79
C ILE A 189 -0.97 18.10 12.69
N ALA A 190 -1.75 17.27 13.36
CA ALA A 190 -2.84 17.73 14.23
C ALA A 190 -2.32 18.66 15.34
N ARG A 191 -1.17 18.33 15.94
CA ARG A 191 -0.53 19.17 16.96
C ARG A 191 -0.08 20.52 16.40
N SER A 192 0.53 20.54 15.22
CA SER A 192 0.96 21.78 14.56
C SER A 192 -0.23 22.68 14.20
N GLU A 193 -1.35 22.11 13.76
CA GLU A 193 -2.58 22.85 13.46
C GLU A 193 -3.18 23.47 14.74
N LEU A 194 -3.22 22.72 15.85
CA LEU A 194 -3.69 23.24 17.14
C LEU A 194 -2.84 24.42 17.64
N LEU A 195 -1.51 24.33 17.50
CA LEU A 195 -0.60 25.42 17.88
C LEU A 195 -0.73 26.66 16.97
N ALA A 196 -1.19 26.48 15.73
CA ALA A 196 -1.42 27.61 14.83
C ALA A 196 -2.68 28.40 15.24
N ILE A 197 -3.71 27.72 15.75
CA ILE A 197 -4.97 28.34 16.18
C ILE A 197 -4.78 29.20 17.45
N ASP A 198 -3.92 28.79 18.38
CA ASP A 198 -3.66 29.54 19.63
C ASP A 198 -2.88 30.86 19.40
N LYS A 199 -2.38 31.07 18.19
CA LYS A 199 -1.55 32.22 17.82
C LYS A 199 -2.32 33.34 17.10
N GLU A 200 -3.60 33.10 16.80
CA GLU A 200 -4.54 34.06 16.19
C GLU A 200 -5.45 34.69 17.26
#